data_AF-A0A430SBT0-F1
#
_entry.id   AF-A0A430SBT0-F1
#
_cell.length_a   1.000
_cell.length_b   1.000
_cell.length_c   1.000
_cell.angle_alpha   90.00
_cell.angle_beta   90.00
_cell.angle_gamma   90.00
#
_symmetry.space_group_name_H-M   'P 1'
#
loop_
_entity.id
_entity.type
_entity.pdbx_description
1 polymer ?
#
loop_
_entity_poly.entity_id
_entity_poly.type
_entity_poly.pdbx_seq_one_letter_code
_entity_poly.pdbx_strand_id
1 'polypeptide(L)' 'AGHGVGLSQWGAKGMAEAGYGYREILGHYFPGTFLSDLLLGGIPGPEEAWATR' A
#
# COMPACT_ATOMS: atom_id res chain seq x y z
N ALA A 1 4.03 -19.81 9.92
CA ALA A 1 3.64 -20.18 8.54
C ALA A 1 2.51 -19.26 8.11
N GLY A 2 2.68 -18.53 7.01
CA GLY A 2 1.64 -17.63 6.48
C GLY A 2 0.61 -18.41 5.65
N HIS A 3 -0.57 -17.84 5.46
CA HIS A 3 -1.68 -18.43 4.70
C HIS A 3 -1.38 -18.61 3.19
N GLY A 4 -0.23 -18.13 2.70
CA GLY A 4 0.22 -18.32 1.32
C GLY A 4 -0.50 -17.45 0.28
N VAL A 5 -1.31 -16.48 0.73
CA VAL A 5 -2.09 -15.60 -0.15
C VAL A 5 -1.63 -14.16 0.00
N GLY A 6 -1.47 -13.46 -1.12
CA GLY A 6 -1.05 -12.06 -1.17
C GLY A 6 0.48 -11.91 -1.19
N LEU A 7 0.98 -10.91 -0.45
CA LEU A 7 2.39 -10.53 -0.48
C LEU A 7 3.27 -11.40 0.43
N SER A 8 4.25 -12.08 -0.15
CA SER A 8 5.33 -12.72 0.60
C SER A 8 6.34 -11.67 1.06
N GLN A 9 6.48 -11.48 2.38
CA GLN A 9 7.41 -10.49 2.94
C GLN A 9 8.86 -10.73 2.50
N TRP A 10 9.30 -11.99 2.53
CA TRP A 10 10.65 -12.35 2.10
C TRP A 10 10.84 -12.22 0.59
N GLY A 11 9.82 -12.53 -0.21
CA GLY A 11 9.88 -12.32 -1.65
C GLY A 11 9.91 -10.84 -2.02
N ALA A 12 9.11 -10.00 -1.36
CA ALA A 12 9.15 -8.55 -1.52
C ALA A 12 10.50 -7.96 -1.13
N LYS A 13 11.10 -8.44 -0.03
CA LYS A 13 12.46 -8.06 0.37
C LYS A 13 13.49 -8.44 -0.71
N GLY A 14 13.46 -9.67 -1.22
CA GLY A 14 14.37 -10.12 -2.28
C GLY A 14 14.24 -9.31 -3.58
N MET A 15 13.02 -8.91 -3.95
CA MET A 15 12.80 -8.01 -5.08
C MET A 15 13.38 -6.60 -4.82
N ALA A 16 13.19 -6.05 -3.62
CA ALA A 16 13.79 -4.76 -3.26
C ALA A 16 15.32 -4.80 -3.28
N GLU A 17 15.92 -5.89 -2.78
CA GLU A 17 17.38 -6.13 -2.83
C GLU A 17 17.89 -6.30 -4.27
N ALA A 18 17.05 -6.80 -5.17
CA ALA A 18 17.34 -6.87 -6.61
C ALA A 18 17.10 -5.53 -7.36
N GLY A 19 16.68 -4.47 -6.66
CA GLY A 19 16.52 -3.13 -7.23
C GLY A 19 15.13 -2.77 -7.74
N TYR A 20 14.12 -3.65 -7.56
CA TYR A 20 12.75 -3.35 -7.94
C TYR A 20 12.13 -2.32 -6.99
N GLY A 21 11.41 -1.35 -7.55
CA GLY A 21 10.66 -0.36 -6.80
C GLY A 21 9.35 -0.92 -6.23
N TYR A 22 8.76 -0.22 -5.26
CA TYR A 22 7.53 -0.65 -4.59
C TYR A 22 6.36 -0.89 -5.55
N ARG A 23 6.26 -0.12 -6.65
CA ARG A 23 5.22 -0.26 -7.67
C ARG A 23 5.32 -1.60 -8.41
N GLU A 24 6.53 -2.03 -8.73
CA GLU A 24 6.80 -3.29 -9.45
C GLU A 24 6.55 -4.48 -8.52
N ILE A 25 6.99 -4.37 -7.26
CA ILE A 25 6.74 -5.40 -6.23
C ILE A 25 5.24 -5.57 -6.01
N LEU A 26 4.49 -4.50 -5.80
CA LEU A 26 3.04 -4.57 -5.58
C LEU A 26 2.32 -5.09 -6.83
N GLY A 27 2.74 -4.68 -8.03
CA GLY A 27 2.18 -5.18 -9.29
C GLY A 27 2.38 -6.69 -9.49
N HIS A 28 3.49 -7.24 -8.98
CA HIS A 28 3.73 -8.68 -9.01
C HIS A 28 2.77 -9.47 -8.10
N TYR A 29 2.50 -8.97 -6.90
CA TYR A 29 1.63 -9.64 -5.92
C TYR A 29 0.15 -9.36 -6.13
N PHE A 30 -0.21 -8.24 -6.75
CA PHE A 30 -1.59 -7.76 -6.90
C PHE A 30 -1.85 -7.30 -8.34
N PRO A 31 -1.88 -8.22 -9.31
CA PRO A 31 -2.10 -7.88 -10.71
C PRO A 31 -3.48 -7.23 -10.91
N GLY A 32 -3.52 -6.17 -11.72
CA GLY A 32 -4.74 -5.41 -11.99
C GLY A 32 -5.14 -4.40 -10.91
N THR A 33 -4.29 -4.17 -9.89
CA THR A 33 -4.52 -3.11 -8.90
C THR A 33 -3.85 -1.78 -9.28
N PHE A 34 -4.31 -0.70 -8.67
CA PHE A 34 -3.74 0.64 -8.80
C PHE A 34 -3.51 1.24 -7.42
N LEU A 35 -2.50 2.11 -7.33
CA LEU A 35 -2.22 2.88 -6.13
C LEU A 35 -3.16 4.07 -6.09
N SER A 36 -3.83 4.26 -4.95
CA SER A 36 -4.68 5.41 -4.69
C SER A 36 -4.11 6.18 -3.51
N ASP A 37 -4.03 7.51 -3.64
CA ASP A 37 -3.78 8.37 -2.50
C ASP A 37 -5.02 8.39 -1.62
N LEU A 38 -4.96 7.70 -0.49
CA LEU A 38 -6.08 7.61 0.45
C LEU A 38 -6.47 8.99 1.03
N LEU A 39 -5.53 9.93 1.03
CA LEU A 39 -5.71 11.30 1.51
C LEU A 39 -6.67 12.16 0.65
N LEU A 40 -6.99 11.76 -0.59
CA LEU A 40 -7.92 12.51 -1.43
C LEU A 40 -9.40 12.17 -1.19
N GLY A 41 -9.69 11.24 -0.26
CA GLY A 41 -11.03 10.76 0.08
C GLY A 41 -11.79 11.56 1.15
N GLY A 42 -11.48 12.83 1.35
CA GLY A 42 -12.33 13.74 2.14
C GLY A 42 -12.34 13.51 3.66
N ILE A 43 -11.20 13.15 4.27
CA ILE A 43 -11.06 13.27 5.71
C ILE A 43 -10.74 14.75 6.01
N PRO A 44 -11.67 15.53 6.60
CA PRO A 44 -11.36 16.88 7.04
C PRO A 44 -10.17 16.84 8.01
N GLY A 45 -9.32 17.86 7.93
CA GLY A 45 -8.16 17.97 8.82
C GLY A 45 -8.59 17.88 10.29
N PRO A 46 -7.69 17.51 11.21
CA PRO A 46 -8.01 17.50 12.62
C PRO A 46 -8.54 18.85 13.10
N GLU A 47 -8.20 19.98 12.46
CA GLU A 47 -8.79 21.29 12.74
C GLU A 47 -10.29 21.44 12.43
N GLU A 48 -10.80 20.72 11.44
CA GLU A 48 -12.20 20.79 10.97
C GLU A 48 -13.08 19.78 11.71
N ALA A 49 -12.50 18.66 12.16
CA ALA A 49 -13.21 17.57 12.83
C ALA A 49 -13.77 17.94 14.22
N TRP A 50 -13.19 18.93 14.92
CA TRP A 50 -13.68 19.40 16.23
C TRP A 50 -14.59 20.64 16.14
N ALA A 51 -14.70 21.28 14.97
CA ALA A 51 -15.42 22.55 14.81
C ALA A 51 -16.96 22.42 14.83
N THR A 52 -17.51 21.21 14.94
CA THR A 52 -18.97 20.94 14.99
C THR A 52 -19.43 20.37 16.34
N ARG A 53 -18.68 20.64 17.42
CA ARG A 53 -19.12 20.40 18.80
C ARG A 53 -19.12 21.68 19.62
#